data_AF-A0A0B8NWR2-F1
#
_entry.id   AF-A0A0B8NWR2-F1
#
_cell.length_a   1.000
_cell.length_b   1.000
_cell.length_c   1.000
_cell.angle_alpha   90.00
_cell.angle_beta   90.00
_cell.angle_gamma   90.00
#
_symmetry.space_group_name_H-M   'P 1'
#
loop_
_entity.id
_entity.type
_entity.pdbx_description
1 polymer ?
#
loop_
_entity_poly.entity_id
_entity_poly.type
_entity_poly.pdbx_seq_one_letter_code
_entity_poly.pdbx_strand_id
1 'polypeptide(L)'
;MGKLDYDFSMARLELDYTNGTVMSFNGLSSAGVGSFEQSMWLGQQTLGLDGFLVSDPERVAIVEMNGMKYQLETGEDKTTNTLQGDYQLTLDEFSNVDGEAQNLDLQFTAGGFDKDAFLALSDMYKQSPMWTDEDTVKALPQVDALLQKGFHLSLKKFSVDVDMGHFDSSWDIRLPENEENSTQDFFKLLEQMQGNMNAFVSSDLVLAYPYIQQNLDELLIMEIATQTDKGYEVNLKLHDGKVAFANGKEVPMMALMMPMLMPKPQ
;
A
#
# COMPACT_ATOMS: atom_id res chain seq x y z
N MET A 1 -1.52 10.73 -29.35
CA MET A 1 -2.02 10.41 -28.01
C MET A 1 -3.38 9.77 -28.16
N GLY A 2 -3.50 8.50 -27.82
CA GLY A 2 -4.72 7.72 -28.06
C GLY A 2 -5.54 7.66 -26.79
N LYS A 3 -6.73 8.26 -26.81
CA LYS A 3 -7.76 7.91 -25.83
C LYS A 3 -8.17 6.46 -26.09
N LEU A 4 -8.18 5.67 -25.03
CA LEU A 4 -8.62 4.28 -25.06
C LEU A 4 -9.88 4.19 -24.20
N ASP A 5 -10.92 3.66 -24.81
CA ASP A 5 -12.13 3.20 -24.15
C ASP A 5 -12.22 1.71 -24.48
N TYR A 6 -12.23 0.88 -23.46
CA TYR A 6 -12.27 -0.56 -23.63
C TYR A 6 -13.12 -1.24 -22.58
N ASP A 7 -13.70 -2.35 -23.01
CA ASP A 7 -14.43 -3.30 -22.18
C ASP A 7 -14.00 -4.71 -22.60
N PHE A 8 -13.56 -5.50 -21.62
CA PHE A 8 -13.11 -6.85 -21.79
C PHE A 8 -13.78 -7.74 -20.76
N SER A 9 -14.27 -8.90 -21.20
CA SER A 9 -14.78 -9.94 -20.32
C SER A 9 -14.38 -11.33 -20.82
N MET A 10 -14.05 -12.20 -19.88
CA MET A 10 -13.75 -13.61 -20.11
C MET A 10 -14.48 -14.44 -19.05
N ALA A 11 -15.43 -15.25 -19.51
CA ALA A 11 -16.30 -16.01 -18.63
C ALA A 11 -15.53 -17.04 -17.79
N ARG A 12 -14.60 -17.78 -18.40
CA ARG A 12 -13.80 -18.81 -17.73
C ARG A 12 -12.51 -19.09 -18.47
N LEU A 13 -11.44 -19.32 -17.71
CA LEU A 13 -10.18 -19.90 -18.15
C LEU A 13 -9.82 -21.04 -17.20
N GLU A 14 -9.43 -22.19 -17.76
CA GLU A 14 -8.98 -23.35 -16.98
C GLU A 14 -7.64 -23.83 -17.54
N LEU A 15 -6.72 -24.14 -16.63
CA LEU A 15 -5.39 -24.64 -16.92
C LEU A 15 -5.21 -25.98 -16.22
N ASP A 16 -5.16 -27.05 -17.01
CA ASP A 16 -4.88 -28.41 -16.55
C ASP A 16 -3.38 -28.69 -16.63
N TYR A 17 -2.77 -28.97 -15.48
CA TYR A 17 -1.35 -29.30 -15.39
C TYR A 17 -1.12 -30.80 -15.47
N THR A 18 0.04 -31.20 -15.99
CA THR A 18 0.42 -32.61 -16.15
C THR A 18 0.55 -33.38 -14.84
N ASN A 19 0.72 -32.67 -13.72
CA ASN A 19 0.74 -33.24 -12.37
C ASN A 19 -0.66 -33.49 -11.80
N GLY A 20 -1.73 -33.13 -12.51
CA GLY A 20 -3.12 -33.27 -12.08
C GLY A 20 -3.71 -32.05 -11.39
N THR A 21 -2.90 -31.03 -11.08
CA THR A 21 -3.39 -29.75 -10.55
C THR A 21 -4.24 -29.02 -11.59
N VAL A 22 -5.32 -28.40 -11.14
CA VAL A 22 -6.16 -27.56 -11.99
C VAL A 22 -6.22 -26.16 -11.43
N MET A 23 -6.01 -25.17 -12.30
CA MET A 23 -6.22 -23.76 -11.97
C MET A 23 -7.37 -23.21 -12.79
N SER A 24 -8.33 -22.57 -12.14
CA SER A 24 -9.50 -22.00 -12.79
C SER A 24 -9.68 -20.53 -12.40
N PHE A 25 -10.03 -19.73 -13.41
CA PHE A 25 -10.37 -18.33 -13.30
C PHE A 25 -11.78 -18.15 -13.86
N ASN A 26 -12.67 -17.55 -13.10
CA ASN A 26 -14.06 -17.32 -13.46
C ASN A 26 -14.37 -15.84 -13.43
N GLY A 27 -15.08 -15.36 -14.46
CA GLY A 27 -15.60 -14.00 -14.49
C GLY A 27 -14.52 -12.92 -14.48
N LEU A 28 -13.46 -13.08 -15.28
CA LEU A 28 -12.50 -11.99 -15.45
C LEU A 28 -13.16 -10.86 -16.25
N SER A 29 -13.17 -9.66 -15.69
CA SER A 29 -13.67 -8.45 -16.35
C SER A 29 -12.67 -7.32 -16.20
N SER A 30 -12.57 -6.48 -17.21
CA SER A 30 -11.77 -5.26 -17.16
C SER A 30 -12.40 -4.19 -18.03
N ALA A 31 -12.57 -3.00 -17.51
CA ALA A 31 -13.06 -1.85 -18.25
C ALA A 31 -12.22 -0.63 -17.91
N GLY A 32 -12.09 0.30 -18.84
CA GLY A 32 -11.35 1.52 -18.57
C GLY A 32 -11.53 2.60 -19.63
N VAL A 33 -11.46 3.84 -19.16
CA VAL A 33 -11.53 5.05 -19.98
C VAL A 33 -10.37 5.95 -19.59
N GLY A 34 -9.49 6.23 -20.54
CA GLY A 34 -8.29 7.02 -20.26
C GLY A 34 -7.40 7.23 -21.46
N SER A 35 -6.19 7.68 -21.21
CA SER A 35 -5.11 7.77 -22.18
C SER A 35 -3.85 7.13 -21.63
N PHE A 36 -3.13 6.44 -22.50
CA PHE A 36 -1.77 6.02 -22.19
C PHE A 36 -0.82 7.11 -22.68
N GLU A 37 -0.22 7.83 -21.75
CA GLU A 37 0.68 8.95 -22.02
C GLU A 37 1.99 8.70 -21.29
N GLN A 38 3.12 8.86 -21.97
CA GLN A 38 4.46 8.81 -21.35
C GLN A 38 4.62 7.63 -20.36
N SER A 39 4.27 6.42 -20.79
CA SER A 39 4.38 5.20 -19.99
C SER A 39 3.40 5.02 -18.82
N MET A 40 2.45 5.94 -18.62
CA MET A 40 1.44 5.87 -17.56
C MET A 40 0.02 5.84 -18.13
N TRP A 41 -0.86 5.12 -17.45
CA TRP A 41 -2.30 5.24 -17.67
C TRP A 41 -2.81 6.46 -16.91
N LEU A 42 -3.54 7.34 -17.60
CA LEU A 42 -4.28 8.46 -17.03
C LEU A 42 -5.77 8.25 -17.29
N GLY A 43 -6.54 8.07 -16.22
CA GLY A 43 -7.98 7.84 -16.29
C GLY A 43 -8.44 6.77 -15.31
N GLN A 44 -9.57 6.15 -15.63
CA GLN A 44 -10.21 5.16 -14.77
C GLN A 44 -10.05 3.77 -15.35
N GLN A 45 -9.75 2.79 -14.50
CA GLN A 45 -9.69 1.38 -14.85
C GLN A 45 -10.26 0.55 -13.71
N THR A 46 -11.09 -0.43 -14.06
CA THR A 46 -11.63 -1.42 -13.14
C THR A 46 -11.24 -2.81 -13.64
N LEU A 47 -10.82 -3.68 -12.74
CA LEU A 47 -10.59 -5.10 -12.98
C LEU A 47 -11.39 -5.90 -11.96
N GLY A 48 -12.08 -6.94 -12.40
CA GLY A 48 -12.85 -7.84 -11.54
C GLY A 48 -12.52 -9.30 -11.85
N LEU A 49 -12.52 -10.13 -10.83
CA LEU A 49 -12.45 -11.58 -10.94
C LEU A 49 -13.44 -12.19 -9.96
N ASP A 50 -14.47 -12.84 -10.50
CA ASP A 50 -15.53 -13.43 -9.68
C ASP A 50 -14.99 -14.59 -8.83
N GLY A 51 -14.10 -15.42 -9.38
CA GLY A 51 -13.50 -16.54 -8.65
C GLY A 51 -12.17 -17.03 -9.21
N PHE A 52 -11.28 -17.44 -8.32
CA PHE A 52 -10.04 -18.12 -8.60
C PHE A 52 -9.93 -19.35 -7.70
N LEU A 53 -9.64 -20.50 -8.30
CA LEU A 53 -9.56 -21.76 -7.58
C LEU A 53 -8.37 -22.58 -8.09
N VAL A 54 -7.57 -23.07 -7.14
CA VAL A 54 -6.54 -24.07 -7.38
C VAL A 54 -6.94 -25.36 -6.67
N SER A 55 -6.99 -26.46 -7.44
CA SER A 55 -7.30 -27.78 -6.90
C SER A 55 -6.15 -28.76 -7.11
N ASP A 56 -5.98 -29.66 -6.14
CA ASP A 56 -5.03 -30.76 -6.22
C ASP A 56 -5.48 -31.85 -7.23
N PRO A 57 -4.68 -32.92 -7.45
CA PRO A 57 -5.06 -34.02 -8.34
C PRO A 57 -6.33 -34.78 -7.92
N GLU A 58 -6.73 -34.70 -6.65
CA GLU A 58 -7.96 -35.29 -6.12
C GLU A 58 -9.16 -34.32 -6.22
N ARG A 59 -8.97 -33.15 -6.85
CA ARG A 59 -9.95 -32.06 -6.99
C ARG A 59 -10.33 -31.40 -5.67
N VAL A 60 -9.47 -31.50 -4.65
CA VAL A 60 -9.62 -30.77 -3.38
C VAL A 60 -9.09 -29.35 -3.56
N ALA A 61 -9.87 -28.35 -3.17
CA ALA A 61 -9.47 -26.95 -3.20
C ALA A 61 -8.29 -26.73 -2.22
N ILE A 62 -7.19 -26.18 -2.73
CA ILE A 62 -6.01 -25.81 -1.93
C ILE A 62 -6.01 -24.31 -1.66
N VAL A 63 -6.47 -23.53 -2.64
CA VAL A 63 -6.60 -22.07 -2.57
C VAL A 63 -7.87 -21.69 -3.31
N GLU A 64 -8.69 -20.86 -2.67
CA GLU A 64 -9.87 -20.25 -3.25
C GLU A 64 -9.89 -18.75 -2.96
N MET A 65 -10.30 -17.95 -3.94
CA MET A 65 -10.40 -16.51 -3.84
C MET A 65 -11.63 -16.05 -4.63
N ASN A 66 -12.54 -15.31 -4.00
CA ASN A 66 -13.80 -14.90 -4.60
C ASN A 66 -14.02 -13.39 -4.52
N GLY A 67 -14.63 -12.82 -5.57
CA GLY A 67 -15.08 -11.44 -5.58
C GLY A 67 -13.97 -10.38 -5.57
N MET A 68 -12.82 -10.68 -6.17
CA MET A 68 -11.73 -9.70 -6.26
C MET A 68 -12.14 -8.55 -7.17
N LYS A 69 -12.02 -7.31 -6.70
CA LYS A 69 -12.19 -6.10 -7.52
C LYS A 69 -11.04 -5.15 -7.26
N TYR A 70 -10.52 -4.60 -8.34
CA TYR A 70 -9.49 -3.58 -8.32
C TYR A 70 -9.96 -2.37 -9.11
N GLN A 71 -9.84 -1.18 -8.53
CA GLN A 71 -10.16 0.09 -9.16
C GLN A 71 -8.93 1.00 -9.09
N LEU A 72 -8.66 1.65 -10.21
CA LEU A 72 -7.59 2.60 -10.40
C LEU A 72 -8.19 3.87 -10.98
N GLU A 73 -7.88 5.00 -10.36
CA GLU A 73 -8.14 6.32 -10.91
C GLU A 73 -6.87 7.15 -10.84
N THR A 74 -6.35 7.54 -12.00
CA THR A 74 -5.13 8.35 -12.09
C THR A 74 -5.41 9.64 -12.84
N GLY A 75 -4.74 10.70 -12.44
CA GLY A 75 -4.95 12.02 -12.99
C GLY A 75 -3.74 12.94 -12.85
N GLU A 76 -3.85 14.06 -13.55
CA GLU A 76 -2.91 15.17 -13.50
C GLU A 76 -3.64 16.43 -13.05
N ASP A 77 -3.06 17.15 -12.10
CA ASP A 77 -3.38 18.55 -11.86
C ASP A 77 -2.49 19.41 -12.76
N LYS A 78 -3.11 20.01 -13.78
CA LYS A 78 -2.42 20.85 -14.77
C LYS A 78 -1.99 22.22 -14.22
N THR A 79 -2.54 22.63 -13.08
CA THR A 79 -2.25 23.92 -12.45
C THR A 79 -0.97 23.82 -11.64
N THR A 80 -0.81 22.73 -10.89
CA THR A 80 0.38 22.44 -10.08
C THR A 80 1.40 21.57 -10.79
N ASN A 81 1.08 21.03 -11.97
CA ASN A 81 1.87 20.05 -12.73
C ASN A 81 2.19 18.78 -11.91
N THR A 82 1.19 18.27 -11.19
CA THR A 82 1.35 17.12 -10.29
C THR A 82 0.50 15.93 -10.69
N LEU A 83 0.95 14.73 -10.33
CA LEU A 83 0.23 13.48 -10.55
C LEU A 83 -0.48 13.00 -9.28
N GLN A 84 -1.60 12.32 -9.46
CA GLN A 84 -2.34 11.63 -8.41
C GLN A 84 -2.86 10.26 -8.90
N GLY A 85 -2.92 9.30 -7.98
CA GLY A 85 -3.54 8.00 -8.15
C GLY A 85 -4.34 7.60 -6.90
N ASP A 86 -5.57 7.15 -7.11
CA ASP A 86 -6.41 6.48 -6.13
C ASP A 86 -6.56 5.01 -6.55
N TYR A 87 -6.36 4.12 -5.58
CA TYR A 87 -6.27 2.67 -5.75
C TYR A 87 -7.19 2.01 -4.74
N GLN A 88 -8.10 1.16 -5.20
CA GLN A 88 -8.93 0.34 -4.33
C GLN A 88 -8.82 -1.12 -4.72
N LEU A 89 -8.54 -1.98 -3.75
CA LEU A 89 -8.59 -3.43 -3.87
C LEU A 89 -9.60 -3.96 -2.85
N THR A 90 -10.59 -4.69 -3.32
CA THR A 90 -11.48 -5.46 -2.45
C THR A 90 -11.41 -6.93 -2.79
N LEU A 91 -11.59 -7.76 -1.77
CA LEU A 91 -11.73 -9.20 -1.93
C LEU A 91 -12.76 -9.71 -0.93
N ASP A 92 -13.78 -10.39 -1.42
CA ASP A 92 -14.90 -10.84 -0.59
C ASP A 92 -14.47 -12.00 0.31
N GLU A 93 -13.76 -12.98 -0.27
CA GLU A 93 -13.34 -14.19 0.44
C GLU A 93 -12.00 -14.72 -0.11
N PHE A 94 -11.18 -15.20 0.80
CA PHE A 94 -9.96 -15.96 0.55
C PHE A 94 -9.91 -17.14 1.51
N SER A 95 -9.56 -18.32 1.01
CA SER A 95 -9.29 -19.47 1.85
C SER A 95 -8.16 -20.30 1.30
N ASN A 96 -7.42 -20.94 2.21
CA ASN A 96 -6.44 -21.96 1.88
C ASN A 96 -6.44 -23.05 2.95
N VAL A 97 -5.48 -23.96 2.87
CA VAL A 97 -5.33 -25.07 3.84
C VAL A 97 -5.02 -24.61 5.28
N ASP A 98 -4.59 -23.36 5.47
CA ASP A 98 -4.13 -22.83 6.75
C ASP A 98 -5.16 -21.89 7.41
N GLY A 99 -6.13 -21.35 6.67
CA GLY A 99 -7.16 -20.47 7.23
C GLY A 99 -8.00 -19.73 6.19
N GLU A 100 -8.85 -18.84 6.69
CA GLU A 100 -9.78 -18.02 5.89
C GLU A 100 -9.65 -16.53 6.22
N ALA A 101 -9.85 -15.69 5.20
CA ALA A 101 -9.95 -14.25 5.33
C ALA A 101 -11.12 -13.73 4.48
N GLN A 102 -11.84 -12.73 4.98
CA GLN A 102 -13.03 -12.18 4.34
C GLN A 102 -13.00 -10.65 4.39
N ASN A 103 -13.82 -10.04 3.53
CA ASN A 103 -14.10 -8.60 3.52
C ASN A 103 -12.83 -7.73 3.49
N LEU A 104 -11.82 -8.14 2.72
CA LEU A 104 -10.62 -7.34 2.53
C LEU A 104 -11.00 -6.08 1.74
N ASP A 105 -10.65 -4.90 2.28
CA ASP A 105 -10.84 -3.60 1.64
C ASP A 105 -9.61 -2.74 1.89
N LEU A 106 -8.85 -2.50 0.83
CA LEU A 106 -7.66 -1.68 0.80
C LEU A 106 -7.90 -0.47 -0.10
N GLN A 107 -7.77 0.73 0.45
CA GLN A 107 -7.92 2.01 -0.24
C GLN A 107 -6.67 2.84 -0.03
N PHE A 108 -5.91 3.04 -1.11
CA PHE A 108 -4.66 3.77 -1.11
C PHE A 108 -4.72 4.96 -2.05
N THR A 109 -4.11 6.07 -1.64
CA THR A 109 -3.99 7.30 -2.42
C THR A 109 -2.55 7.73 -2.42
N ALA A 110 -2.05 8.13 -3.59
CA ALA A 110 -0.73 8.69 -3.78
C ALA A 110 -0.87 9.95 -4.65
N GLY A 111 -0.36 11.09 -4.21
CA GLY A 111 -0.57 12.35 -4.94
C GLY A 111 0.45 13.43 -4.63
N GLY A 112 0.38 14.52 -5.40
CA GLY A 112 1.28 15.67 -5.24
C GLY A 112 2.64 15.51 -5.91
N PHE A 113 2.92 14.38 -6.56
CA PHE A 113 4.21 14.14 -7.21
C PHE A 113 4.40 15.07 -8.40
N ASP A 114 5.56 15.74 -8.48
CA ASP A 114 5.96 16.48 -9.67
C ASP A 114 5.96 15.55 -10.90
N LYS A 115 5.18 15.92 -11.91
CA LYS A 115 4.96 15.09 -13.09
C LYS A 115 6.25 14.88 -13.88
N ASP A 116 7.02 15.93 -14.10
CA ASP A 116 8.21 15.87 -14.96
C ASP A 116 9.30 15.03 -14.30
N ALA A 117 9.51 15.22 -12.99
CA ALA A 117 10.45 14.44 -12.22
C ALA A 117 10.06 12.96 -12.11
N PHE A 118 8.77 12.67 -11.89
CA PHE A 118 8.26 11.30 -11.86
C PHE A 118 8.50 10.58 -13.20
N LEU A 119 8.19 11.22 -14.31
CA LEU A 119 8.37 10.66 -15.65
C LEU A 119 9.84 10.45 -15.97
N ALA A 120 10.72 11.40 -15.63
CA ALA A 120 12.15 11.26 -15.80
C ALA A 120 12.72 10.05 -15.05
N LEU A 121 12.32 9.86 -13.78
CA LEU A 121 12.74 8.70 -12.98
C LEU A 121 12.21 7.38 -13.53
N SER A 122 10.94 7.34 -13.96
CA SER A 122 10.36 6.17 -14.61
C SER A 122 11.11 5.79 -15.88
N ASP A 123 11.45 6.77 -16.72
CA ASP A 123 12.20 6.52 -17.95
C ASP A 123 13.64 6.04 -17.65
N MET A 124 14.32 6.61 -16.65
CA MET A 124 15.62 6.12 -16.20
C MET A 124 15.55 4.67 -15.74
N TYR A 125 14.55 4.30 -14.94
CA TYR A 125 14.36 2.93 -14.48
C TYR A 125 14.13 1.95 -15.64
N LYS A 126 13.32 2.33 -16.64
CA LYS A 126 13.07 1.49 -17.83
C LYS A 126 14.30 1.31 -18.71
N GLN A 127 15.15 2.32 -18.77
CA GLN A 127 16.32 2.34 -19.65
C GLN A 127 17.56 1.71 -19.01
N SER A 128 17.56 1.47 -17.70
CA SER A 128 18.69 0.86 -16.99
C SER A 128 18.39 -0.60 -16.61
N PRO A 129 18.88 -1.60 -17.37
CA PRO A 129 18.69 -3.02 -17.04
C PRO A 129 19.35 -3.43 -15.71
N MET A 130 20.33 -2.64 -15.26
CA MET A 130 20.99 -2.78 -13.97
C MET A 130 21.29 -1.38 -13.44
N TRP A 131 20.66 -1.01 -12.31
CA TRP A 131 20.84 0.29 -11.70
C TRP A 131 22.27 0.44 -11.15
N THR A 132 22.98 1.47 -11.59
CA THR A 132 24.37 1.74 -11.19
C THR A 132 24.49 2.93 -10.24
N ASP A 133 25.66 3.11 -9.63
CA ASP A 133 25.97 4.30 -8.83
C ASP A 133 25.89 5.59 -9.67
N GLU A 134 26.26 5.52 -10.95
CA GLU A 134 26.15 6.66 -11.87
C GLU A 134 24.69 7.04 -12.14
N ASP A 135 23.81 6.05 -12.26
CA ASP A 135 22.37 6.26 -12.40
C ASP A 135 21.78 6.91 -11.15
N THR A 136 22.27 6.50 -9.97
CA THR A 136 21.89 7.11 -8.69
C THR A 136 22.23 8.61 -8.69
N VAL A 137 23.45 8.98 -9.08
CA VAL A 137 23.87 10.40 -9.14
C VAL A 137 23.02 11.19 -10.13
N LYS A 138 22.64 10.58 -11.27
CA LYS A 138 21.75 11.22 -12.26
C LYS A 138 20.31 11.35 -11.78
N ALA A 139 19.86 10.45 -10.90
CA ALA A 139 18.51 10.44 -10.37
C ALA A 139 18.31 11.48 -9.26
N LEU A 140 19.38 11.83 -8.52
CA LEU A 140 19.31 12.75 -7.38
C LEU A 140 18.57 14.07 -7.68
N PRO A 141 18.81 14.79 -8.79
CA PRO A 141 18.08 16.02 -9.08
C PRO A 141 16.58 15.80 -9.30
N GLN A 142 16.17 14.65 -9.84
CA GLN A 142 14.76 14.31 -10.03
C GLN A 142 14.11 13.89 -8.70
N VAL A 143 14.86 13.21 -7.84
CA VAL A 143 14.43 12.92 -6.47
C VAL A 143 14.25 14.22 -5.67
N ASP A 144 15.19 15.16 -5.79
CA ASP A 144 15.05 16.50 -5.19
C ASP A 144 13.78 17.21 -5.69
N ALA A 145 13.53 17.21 -7.01
CA ALA A 145 12.35 17.84 -7.58
C ALA A 145 11.04 17.21 -7.08
N LEU A 146 10.97 15.87 -6.96
CA LEU A 146 9.84 15.18 -6.35
C LEU A 146 9.61 15.58 -4.90
N LEU A 147 10.68 15.63 -4.10
CA LEU A 147 10.61 15.95 -2.68
C LEU A 147 10.27 17.42 -2.44
N GLN A 148 10.83 18.33 -3.24
CA GLN A 148 10.57 19.77 -3.18
C GLN A 148 9.11 20.09 -3.48
N LYS A 149 8.48 19.39 -4.44
CA LYS A 149 7.07 19.59 -4.75
C LYS A 149 6.14 19.15 -3.62
N GLY A 150 6.65 18.33 -2.71
CA GLY A 150 5.88 17.65 -1.69
C GLY A 150 5.17 16.42 -2.26
N PHE A 151 4.60 15.63 -1.37
CA PHE A 151 3.76 14.50 -1.75
C PHE A 151 2.79 14.16 -0.63
N HIS A 152 1.77 13.40 -0.99
CA HIS A 152 0.79 12.84 -0.09
C HIS A 152 0.64 11.35 -0.38
N LEU A 153 0.84 10.54 0.65
CA LEU A 153 0.56 9.11 0.63
C LEU A 153 -0.46 8.81 1.72
N SER A 154 -1.48 8.04 1.42
CA SER A 154 -2.46 7.63 2.43
C SER A 154 -3.02 6.26 2.15
N LEU A 155 -3.03 5.43 3.18
CA LEU A 155 -3.92 4.29 3.29
C LEU A 155 -5.19 4.77 3.99
N LYS A 156 -6.22 5.12 3.22
CA LYS A 156 -7.51 5.57 3.76
C LYS A 156 -8.16 4.47 4.59
N LYS A 157 -8.03 3.23 4.13
CA LYS A 157 -8.57 2.05 4.80
C LYS A 157 -7.76 0.82 4.40
N PHE A 158 -7.45 -0.02 5.36
CA PHE A 158 -7.13 -1.42 5.17
C PHE A 158 -7.89 -2.20 6.23
N SER A 159 -8.88 -2.97 5.81
CA SER A 159 -9.77 -3.75 6.66
C SER A 159 -9.71 -5.19 6.20
N VAL A 160 -9.71 -6.14 7.13
CA VAL A 160 -9.83 -7.57 6.82
C VAL A 160 -10.37 -8.32 8.03
N ASP A 161 -11.25 -9.28 7.77
CA ASP A 161 -11.67 -10.28 8.74
C ASP A 161 -10.82 -11.53 8.53
N VAL A 162 -10.26 -12.09 9.61
CA VAL A 162 -9.47 -13.34 9.57
C VAL A 162 -10.04 -14.26 10.64
N ASP A 163 -10.56 -15.41 10.21
CA ASP A 163 -11.39 -16.29 11.04
C ASP A 163 -12.52 -15.51 11.75
N MET A 164 -12.50 -15.47 13.09
CA MET A 164 -13.44 -14.69 13.91
C MET A 164 -12.92 -13.29 14.28
N GLY A 165 -11.70 -12.97 13.89
CA GLY A 165 -11.02 -11.73 14.23
C GLY A 165 -11.14 -10.67 13.13
N HIS A 166 -10.98 -9.42 13.53
CA HIS A 166 -10.98 -8.25 12.64
C HIS A 166 -9.71 -7.41 12.83
N PHE A 167 -9.20 -6.86 11.72
CA PHE A 167 -8.10 -5.92 11.68
C PHE A 167 -8.45 -4.72 10.80
N ASP A 168 -8.13 -3.53 11.31
CA ASP A 168 -8.30 -2.26 10.61
C ASP A 168 -7.03 -1.41 10.72
N SER A 169 -6.68 -0.69 9.65
CA SER A 169 -5.60 0.28 9.63
C SER A 169 -5.88 1.42 8.69
N SER A 170 -5.44 2.61 9.07
CA SER A 170 -5.40 3.78 8.20
C SER A 170 -4.16 4.60 8.51
N TRP A 171 -3.57 5.20 7.50
CA TRP A 171 -2.52 6.17 7.69
C TRP A 171 -2.51 7.23 6.60
N ASP A 172 -1.96 8.37 6.93
CA ASP A 172 -1.79 9.53 6.08
C ASP A 172 -0.42 10.12 6.37
N ILE A 173 0.37 10.35 5.33
CA ILE A 173 1.69 10.93 5.41
C ILE A 173 1.78 12.01 4.32
N ARG A 174 2.20 13.20 4.71
CA ARG A 174 2.36 14.37 3.84
C ARG A 174 3.72 14.99 4.04
N LEU A 175 4.38 15.25 2.93
CA LEU A 175 5.51 16.17 2.85
C LEU A 175 5.00 17.43 2.14
N PRO A 176 5.00 18.60 2.80
CA PRO A 176 4.62 19.85 2.14
C PRO A 176 5.67 20.28 1.11
N GLU A 177 5.27 21.16 0.18
CA GLU A 177 6.19 21.81 -0.77
C GLU A 177 7.26 22.59 -0.01
N ASN A 178 8.53 22.45 -0.42
CA ASN A 178 9.67 23.12 0.18
C ASN A 178 10.66 23.65 -0.88
N GLU A 179 11.45 24.67 -0.51
CA GLU A 179 12.40 25.32 -1.42
C GLU A 179 13.86 24.84 -1.22
N GLU A 180 14.10 23.93 -0.25
CA GLU A 180 15.46 23.46 0.06
C GLU A 180 15.79 22.16 -0.72
N ASN A 181 17.08 21.94 -1.02
CA ASN A 181 17.52 20.68 -1.60
C ASN A 181 17.39 19.55 -0.59
N SER A 182 16.26 18.86 -0.68
CA SER A 182 15.77 17.84 0.24
C SER A 182 16.74 16.66 0.42
N THR A 183 17.44 16.22 -0.63
CA THR A 183 18.40 15.10 -0.55
C THR A 183 19.68 15.42 0.24
N GLN A 184 20.00 16.70 0.46
CA GLN A 184 21.20 17.11 1.21
C GLN A 184 21.00 17.04 2.73
N ASP A 185 19.75 17.12 3.19
CA ASP A 185 19.41 17.10 4.61
C ASP A 185 18.13 16.29 4.84
N PHE A 186 18.29 14.97 4.79
CA PHE A 186 17.21 14.02 5.07
C PHE A 186 16.55 14.24 6.43
N PHE A 187 17.30 14.74 7.43
CA PHE A 187 16.74 14.98 8.76
C PHE A 187 15.71 16.10 8.75
N LYS A 188 16.01 17.21 8.07
CA LYS A 188 15.05 18.30 7.89
C LYS A 188 13.78 17.85 7.17
N LEU A 189 13.88 16.93 6.21
CA LEU A 189 12.70 16.39 5.55
C LEU A 189 11.78 15.67 6.53
N LEU A 190 12.36 14.81 7.38
CA LEU A 190 11.59 14.09 8.40
C LEU A 190 10.89 15.04 9.38
N GLU A 191 11.51 16.18 9.68
CA GLU A 191 10.91 17.22 10.54
C GLU A 191 9.69 17.88 9.90
N GLN A 192 9.66 17.99 8.58
CA GLN A 192 8.55 18.59 7.83
C GLN A 192 7.41 17.62 7.56
N MET A 193 7.66 16.31 7.66
CA MET A 193 6.63 15.30 7.45
C MET A 193 5.54 15.40 8.52
N GLN A 194 4.30 15.32 8.06
CA GLN A 194 3.12 15.31 8.91
C GLN A 194 2.29 14.10 8.58
N GLY A 195 1.51 13.62 9.54
CA GLY A 195 0.70 12.46 9.29
C GLY A 195 -0.05 11.95 10.49
N ASN A 196 -0.87 10.95 10.26
CA ASN A 196 -1.55 10.21 11.31
C ASN A 196 -1.54 8.73 10.93
N MET A 197 -1.53 7.86 11.93
CA MET A 197 -1.69 6.42 11.76
C MET A 197 -2.65 5.93 12.83
N ASN A 198 -3.61 5.14 12.41
CA ASN A 198 -4.55 4.46 13.29
C ASN A 198 -4.53 2.98 12.94
N ALA A 199 -4.55 2.11 13.94
CA ALA A 199 -4.71 0.69 13.75
C ALA A 199 -5.58 0.11 14.86
N PHE A 200 -6.37 -0.90 14.52
CA PHE A 200 -7.21 -1.64 15.43
C PHE A 200 -7.03 -3.14 15.19
N VAL A 201 -6.89 -3.89 16.28
CA VAL A 201 -6.85 -5.34 16.28
C VAL A 201 -7.90 -5.84 17.27
N SER A 202 -8.88 -6.62 16.80
CA SER A 202 -9.90 -7.21 17.68
C SER A 202 -9.30 -8.18 18.72
N SER A 203 -9.97 -8.31 19.87
CA SER A 203 -9.57 -9.30 20.88
C SER A 203 -9.59 -10.74 20.35
N ASP A 204 -10.56 -11.08 19.50
CA ASP A 204 -10.66 -12.41 18.90
C ASP A 204 -9.45 -12.75 18.03
N LEU A 205 -8.92 -11.76 17.28
CA LEU A 205 -7.72 -11.96 16.48
C LEU A 205 -6.48 -12.18 17.36
N VAL A 206 -6.35 -11.44 18.47
CA VAL A 206 -5.23 -11.62 19.41
C VAL A 206 -5.29 -12.98 20.09
N LEU A 207 -6.48 -13.45 20.44
CA LEU A 207 -6.68 -14.77 21.05
C LEU A 207 -6.38 -15.92 20.07
N ALA A 208 -6.74 -15.76 18.80
CA ALA A 208 -6.46 -16.74 17.76
C ALA A 208 -4.96 -16.82 17.43
N TYR A 209 -4.23 -15.71 17.56
CA TYR A 209 -2.83 -15.60 17.12
C TYR A 209 -1.90 -15.08 18.23
N PRO A 210 -1.35 -15.95 19.09
CA PRO A 210 -0.55 -15.58 20.27
C PRO A 210 0.70 -14.73 20.00
N TYR A 211 1.25 -14.76 18.78
CA TYR A 211 2.38 -13.90 18.41
C TYR A 211 1.99 -12.41 18.35
N ILE A 212 0.72 -12.10 18.07
CA ILE A 212 0.22 -10.72 18.07
C ILE A 212 0.24 -10.19 19.51
N GLN A 213 -0.16 -11.01 20.48
CA GLN A 213 -0.19 -10.64 21.89
C GLN A 213 1.19 -10.20 22.40
N GLN A 214 2.25 -10.92 22.05
CA GLN A 214 3.61 -10.58 22.50
C GLN A 214 4.03 -9.17 22.08
N ASN A 215 3.73 -8.79 20.83
CA ASN A 215 4.04 -7.45 20.34
C ASN A 215 3.10 -6.39 20.96
N LEU A 216 1.83 -6.72 21.18
CA LEU A 216 0.86 -5.82 21.83
C LEU A 216 1.20 -5.54 23.29
N ASP A 217 1.68 -6.53 24.04
CA ASP A 217 2.05 -6.38 25.45
C ASP A 217 3.15 -5.30 25.61
N GLU A 218 4.15 -5.29 24.73
CA GLU A 218 5.18 -4.24 24.72
C GLU A 218 4.59 -2.86 24.41
N LEU A 219 3.70 -2.78 23.41
CA LEU A 219 3.03 -1.53 23.03
C LEU A 219 2.12 -0.99 24.14
N LEU A 220 1.46 -1.88 24.92
CA LEU A 220 0.65 -1.51 26.07
C LEU A 220 1.51 -1.00 27.22
N ILE A 221 2.63 -1.67 27.53
CA ILE A 221 3.59 -1.24 28.56
C ILE A 221 4.18 0.14 28.22
N MET A 222 4.43 0.40 26.94
CA MET A 222 4.91 1.70 26.47
C MET A 222 3.81 2.77 26.36
N GLU A 223 2.55 2.41 26.64
CA GLU A 223 1.37 3.26 26.50
C GLU A 223 1.17 3.80 25.07
N ILE A 224 1.61 3.02 24.08
CA ILE A 224 1.43 3.28 22.65
C ILE A 224 0.11 2.71 22.16
N ALA A 225 -0.22 1.50 22.61
CA ALA A 225 -1.51 0.86 22.37
C ALA A 225 -2.44 1.08 23.57
N THR A 226 -3.75 1.11 23.29
CA THR A 226 -4.81 1.17 24.30
C THR A 226 -5.71 -0.04 24.15
N GLN A 227 -5.99 -0.74 25.24
CA GLN A 227 -6.98 -1.82 25.24
C GLN A 227 -8.39 -1.25 25.46
N THR A 228 -9.34 -1.69 24.64
CA THR A 228 -10.77 -1.39 24.74
C THR A 228 -11.56 -2.68 24.94
N ASP A 229 -12.87 -2.57 25.12
CA ASP A 229 -13.76 -3.73 25.27
C ASP A 229 -13.80 -4.62 24.02
N LYS A 230 -13.40 -4.08 22.85
CA LYS A 230 -13.46 -4.78 21.55
C LYS A 230 -12.11 -5.29 21.08
N GLY A 231 -11.01 -4.75 21.59
CA GLY A 231 -9.69 -5.02 21.05
C GLY A 231 -8.64 -4.02 21.49
N TYR A 232 -7.66 -3.79 20.63
CA TYR A 232 -6.49 -2.97 20.88
C TYR A 232 -6.37 -1.91 19.81
N GLU A 233 -6.20 -0.66 20.22
CA GLU A 233 -6.12 0.50 19.34
C GLU A 233 -4.75 1.16 19.45
N VAL A 234 -4.20 1.57 18.32
CA VAL A 234 -2.99 2.40 18.22
C VAL A 234 -3.36 3.65 17.45
N ASN A 235 -3.11 4.82 18.03
CA ASN A 235 -3.33 6.12 17.38
C ASN A 235 -2.06 6.95 17.53
N LEU A 236 -1.45 7.29 16.40
CA LEU A 236 -0.20 8.03 16.31
C LEU A 236 -0.39 9.26 15.45
N LYS A 237 0.22 10.36 15.88
CA LYS A 237 0.29 11.59 15.09
C LYS A 237 1.74 11.96 14.84
N LEU A 238 2.06 12.19 13.57
CA LEU A 238 3.36 12.70 13.14
C LEU A 238 3.26 14.20 12.93
N HIS A 239 4.10 14.96 13.64
CA HIS A 239 4.30 16.38 13.42
C HIS A 239 5.68 16.80 13.93
N ASP A 240 6.28 17.80 13.28
CA ASP A 240 7.55 18.42 13.72
C ASP A 240 8.67 17.39 13.98
N GLY A 241 8.75 16.33 13.16
CA GLY A 241 9.74 15.26 13.29
C GLY A 241 9.54 14.32 14.48
N LYS A 242 8.38 14.40 15.14
CA LYS A 242 8.03 13.60 16.31
C LYS A 242 6.75 12.80 16.08
N VAL A 243 6.70 11.65 16.74
CA VAL A 243 5.51 10.84 16.89
C VAL A 243 4.89 11.14 18.26
N ALA A 244 3.71 11.72 18.25
CA ALA A 244 2.86 11.91 19.42
C ALA A 244 1.95 10.69 19.60
N PHE A 245 1.96 10.13 20.81
CA PHE A 245 1.12 9.02 21.22
C PHE A 245 -0.16 9.52 21.90
N ALA A 246 -1.17 8.66 22.02
CA ALA A 246 -2.45 9.00 22.65
C ALA A 246 -2.31 9.47 24.12
N ASN A 247 -1.29 9.01 24.83
CA ASN A 247 -0.98 9.45 26.20
C ASN A 247 -0.30 10.84 26.29
N GLY A 248 -0.07 11.51 25.15
CA GLY A 248 0.57 12.83 25.08
C GLY A 248 2.11 12.79 25.11
N LYS A 249 2.72 11.60 25.17
CA LYS A 249 4.17 11.45 25.01
C LYS A 249 4.56 11.73 23.57
N GLU A 250 5.65 12.45 23.38
CA GLU A 250 6.25 12.67 22.06
C GLU A 250 7.62 11.99 22.00
N VAL A 251 7.89 11.26 20.93
CA VAL A 251 9.19 10.65 20.67
C VAL A 251 9.70 11.09 19.29
N PRO A 252 10.97 11.53 19.16
CA PRO A 252 11.54 11.84 17.85
C PRO A 252 11.48 10.63 16.91
N MET A 253 11.01 10.82 15.67
CA MET A 253 10.90 9.75 14.69
C MET A 253 12.23 9.01 14.50
N MET A 254 13.34 9.75 14.50
CA MET A 254 14.69 9.18 14.40
C MET A 254 14.99 8.16 15.49
N ALA A 255 14.52 8.36 16.72
CA ALA A 255 14.75 7.41 17.81
C ALA A 255 14.04 6.08 17.55
N LEU A 256 12.88 6.11 16.88
CA LEU A 256 12.13 4.92 16.49
C LEU A 256 12.79 4.20 15.29
N MET A 257 13.49 4.91 14.42
CA MET A 257 14.15 4.33 13.24
C MET A 257 15.56 3.79 13.52
N MET A 258 16.25 4.27 14.57
CA MET A 258 17.60 3.83 14.93
C MET A 258 17.79 2.31 14.97
N PRO A 259 16.88 1.50 15.56
CA PRO A 259 17.01 0.03 15.54
C PRO A 259 17.01 -0.58 14.14
N MET A 260 16.34 0.06 13.17
CA MET A 260 16.28 -0.39 11.77
C MET A 260 17.51 0.04 10.96
N LEU A 261 18.12 1.17 11.32
CA LEU A 261 19.31 1.73 10.65
C LEU A 261 20.62 1.13 11.17
N MET A 262 20.60 0.52 12.35
CA MET A 262 21.75 -0.21 12.88
C MET A 262 21.86 -1.58 12.19
N PRO A 263 23.01 -1.95 11.61
CA PRO A 263 23.23 -3.31 11.15
C PRO A 263 23.04 -4.25 12.35
N LYS A 264 22.22 -5.29 12.18
CA LYS A 264 22.09 -6.33 13.21
C LYS A 264 23.50 -6.82 13.57
N PRO A 265 23.85 -6.93 14.86
CA PRO A 265 25.09 -7.59 15.23
C PRO A 265 25.06 -9.00 14.64
N GLN A 266 26.10 -9.35 13.89
CA GLN A 266 26.34 -10.71 13.40
C GLN A 266 26.63 -11.66 14.56
#